data_AF-A0A6I0E6J3-F1
#
_entry.id   AF-A0A6I0E6J3-F1
#
_cell.length_a   1.000
_cell.length_b   1.000
_cell.length_c   1.000
_cell.angle_alpha   90.00
_cell.angle_beta   90.00
_cell.angle_gamma   90.00
#
_symmetry.space_group_name_H-M   'P 1'
#
loop_
_entity.id
_entity.type
_entity.pdbx_description
1 polymer ?
#
loop_
_entity_poly.entity_id
_entity_poly.type
_entity_poly.pdbx_seq_one_letter_code
_entity_poly.pdbx_strand_id
1 'polypeptide(L)' 'MKTKFFLILLAIAVLSSSCATLLTGTSEKIYFHTEPVGAKVVINGVNEGVTPAEIKVKRKVS' A
#
# COMPACT_ATOMS: atom_id res chain seq x y z
N MET A 1 -3.37 -26.46 -35.47
CA MET A 1 -2.93 -26.35 -34.05
C MET A 1 -2.27 -25.00 -33.73
N LYS A 2 -1.48 -24.43 -34.65
CA LYS A 2 -0.77 -23.14 -34.48
C LYS A 2 -1.69 -21.94 -34.20
N THR A 3 -2.85 -21.86 -34.86
CA THR A 3 -3.80 -20.75 -34.72
C THR A 3 -4.53 -20.73 -33.37
N LYS A 4 -4.89 -21.92 -32.84
CA LYS A 4 -5.52 -22.04 -31.51
C LYS A 4 -4.54 -21.67 -30.39
N PHE A 5 -3.27 -22.03 -30.55
CA PHE A 5 -2.20 -21.67 -29.63
C PHE A 5 -1.98 -20.15 -29.59
N PHE A 6 -2.04 -19.49 -30.75
CA PHE A 6 -1.89 -18.04 -30.86
C PHE A 6 -3.01 -17.26 -30.16
N LEU A 7 -4.25 -17.76 -30.23
CA LEU A 7 -5.41 -17.16 -29.57
C LEU A 7 -5.33 -17.25 -28.03
N ILE A 8 -4.81 -18.36 -27.50
CA ILE A 8 -4.61 -18.55 -26.06
C ILE A 8 -3.54 -17.58 -25.53
N LEU A 9 -2.44 -17.42 -26.27
CA LEU A 9 -1.36 -16.50 -25.90
C LEU A 9 -1.83 -15.03 -25.88
N LEU A 10 -2.67 -14.66 -26.84
CA LEU A 10 -3.26 -13.31 -26.89
C LEU A 10 -4.21 -13.04 -25.71
N ALA A 11 -5.00 -14.03 -25.29
CA ALA A 11 -5.90 -13.91 -24.15
C ALA A 11 -5.14 -13.69 -22.83
N ILE A 12 -4.01 -14.37 -22.63
CA ILE A 12 -3.16 -14.22 -21.45
C ILE A 12 -2.51 -12.82 -21.38
N ALA A 13 -2.07 -12.29 -22.52
CA ALA A 13 -1.48 -10.95 -22.61
C ALA A 13 -2.49 -9.83 -22.28
N VAL A 14 -3.77 -10.01 -22.61
CA VAL A 14 -4.84 -9.06 -22.27
C VAL A 14 -5.12 -9.08 -20.76
N LEU A 15 -5.08 -10.24 -20.11
CA LEU A 15 -5.30 -10.38 -18.66
C LEU A 15 -4.18 -9.76 -17.82
N SER A 16 -2.94 -9.71 -18.32
CA SER A 16 -1.81 -9.10 -17.60
C SER A 16 -1.77 -7.57 -17.64
N SER A 17 -2.65 -6.93 -18.43
CA SER A 17 -2.75 -5.45 -18.49
C SER A 17 -3.50 -4.84 -17.31
N SER A 18 -4.00 -5.67 -16.39
CA SER A 18 -4.56 -5.22 -15.11
C SER A 18 -3.42 -4.80 -14.16
N CYS A 19 -2.86 -3.62 -14.39
CA CYS A 19 -1.92 -2.90 -13.51
C CYS A 19 -2.59 -2.50 -12.17
N ALA A 20 -3.08 -3.48 -11.41
CA ALA A 20 -3.53 -3.28 -10.04
C ALA A 20 -2.40 -3.73 -9.12
N THR A 21 -1.74 -2.75 -8.50
CA THR A 21 -0.72 -2.85 -7.45
C THR A 21 -1.30 -3.45 -6.16
N LEU A 22 -1.97 -4.61 -6.24
CA LEU A 22 -2.57 -5.32 -5.09
C LEU A 22 -1.52 -5.88 -4.12
N LEU A 23 -0.24 -5.87 -4.51
CA LEU A 23 0.90 -6.25 -3.66
C LEU A 23 1.42 -5.08 -2.80
N THR A 24 0.57 -4.14 -2.39
CA THR A 24 0.95 -3.20 -1.32
C THR A 24 0.82 -3.90 0.03
N GLY A 25 1.92 -3.98 0.78
CA GLY A 25 1.93 -4.59 2.10
C GLY A 25 0.92 -3.96 3.08
N THR A 26 0.56 -4.71 4.12
CA THR A 26 -0.46 -4.32 5.11
C THR A 26 0.02 -3.24 6.10
N SER A 27 1.26 -2.77 6.00
CA SER A 27 1.82 -1.74 6.87
C SER A 27 2.71 -0.79 6.09
N GLU A 28 2.57 0.51 6.35
CA GLU A 28 3.41 1.57 5.77
C GLU A 28 4.04 2.40 6.90
N LYS A 29 5.22 2.95 6.65
CA LYS A 29 5.84 3.93 7.55
C LYS A 29 5.38 5.33 7.15
N ILE A 30 4.77 6.04 8.08
CA ILE A 30 4.27 7.41 7.88
C ILE A 30 5.08 8.35 8.75
N TYR A 31 5.58 9.43 8.16
CA TYR A 31 6.29 10.48 8.87
C TYR A 31 5.30 11.55 9.35
N PHE A 32 5.24 11.76 10.65
CA PHE A 32 4.37 12.75 11.30
C PHE A 32 5.20 13.97 11.67
N HIS A 33 4.82 15.14 11.13
CA HIS A 33 5.47 16.42 11.38
C HIS A 33 4.43 17.46 11.77
N THR A 34 4.75 18.30 12.76
CA THR A 34 3.92 19.43 13.20
C THR A 34 4.79 20.62 13.54
N GLU A 35 4.22 21.80 13.37
CA GLU A 35 4.73 23.07 13.91
C GLU A 35 3.70 23.63 14.88
N PRO A 36 4.02 23.80 16.18
CA PRO A 36 5.30 23.45 16.83
C PRO A 36 5.52 21.94 16.99
N VAL A 37 6.79 21.55 17.20
CA VAL A 37 7.19 20.17 17.51
C VAL A 37 6.69 19.73 18.89
N GLY A 38 6.54 18.42 19.10
CA GLY A 38 6.12 17.84 20.38
C GLY A 38 4.65 17.47 20.48
N ALA A 39 3.92 17.42 19.36
CA ALA A 39 2.53 16.98 19.36
C ALA A 39 2.45 15.47 19.57
N LYS A 40 1.52 15.02 20.42
CA LYS A 40 1.31 13.59 20.72
C LYS A 40 0.61 12.88 19.56
N VAL A 41 1.20 11.81 19.06
CA VAL A 41 0.61 10.98 17.99
C VAL A 41 -0.15 9.82 18.63
N VAL A 42 -1.46 9.75 18.37
CA VAL A 42 -2.34 8.70 18.88
C VAL A 42 -2.96 7.95 17.70
N ILE A 43 -2.73 6.64 17.64
CA ILE A 43 -3.29 5.77 16.59
C ILE A 43 -4.12 4.69 17.26
N ASN A 44 -5.40 4.57 16.87
CA ASN A 44 -6.35 3.61 17.47
C ASN A 44 -6.43 3.68 19.01
N GLY A 45 -6.25 4.87 19.60
CA GLY A 45 -6.25 5.07 21.05
C GLY A 45 -4.94 4.74 21.77
N VAL A 46 -3.89 4.33 21.05
CA VAL A 46 -2.55 4.05 21.60
C VAL A 46 -1.62 5.23 21.31
N ASN A 47 -0.84 5.66 22.31
CA ASN A 47 0.21 6.65 22.12
C ASN A 47 1.40 6.02 21.39
N GLU A 48 1.67 6.51 20.18
CA GLU A 48 2.75 6.03 19.33
C GLU A 48 4.00 6.92 19.41
N GLY A 49 3.90 8.11 20.02
CA GLY A 49 5.04 8.99 20.27
C GLY A 49 4.70 10.48 20.22
N VAL A 50 5.72 11.29 19.96
CA VAL A 50 5.60 12.74 19.75
C VAL A 50 6.24 13.14 18.42
N THR A 51 5.67 14.13 17.74
CA THR A 51 6.23 14.66 16.50
C THR A 51 7.51 15.46 16.73
N PRO A 52 8.47 15.45 15.79
CA PRO A 52 8.46 14.67 14.55
C PRO A 52 8.83 13.19 14.77
N ALA A 53 8.03 12.26 14.22
CA ALA A 53 8.27 10.82 14.38
C ALA A 53 7.82 10.02 13.15
N GLU A 54 8.55 8.94 12.85
CA GLU A 54 8.19 7.97 11.82
C GLU A 54 7.52 6.75 12.49
N ILE A 55 6.26 6.50 12.18
CA ILE A 55 5.46 5.45 12.84
C ILE A 55 4.96 4.45 11.78
N LYS A 56 5.07 3.15 12.09
CA LYS A 56 4.59 2.07 11.23
C LYS A 56 3.10 1.85 11.46
N VAL A 57 2.28 2.28 10.50
CA VAL A 57 0.82 2.20 10.58
C VAL A 57 0.32 1.01 9.78
N LYS A 58 -0.54 0.19 10.40
CA LYS A 58 -1.24 -0.89 9.69
C LYS A 58 -2.37 -0.29 8.86
N ARG A 59 -2.39 -0.57 7.56
CA ARG A 59 -3.51 -0.20 6.68
C ARG A 59 -4.66 -1.18 6.86
N LYS A 60 -5.87 -0.66 7.00
CA LYS A 60 -7.09 -1.44 6.81
C LYS A 60 -7.43 -1.38 5.32
N VAL A 61 -7.18 -2.47 4.59
CA VAL A 61 -7.74 -2.65 3.25
C VAL A 61 -9.24 -2.89 3.44
N SER A 62 -10.06 -2.00 2.90
CA SER A 62 -11.52 -2.10 2.95
C SER A 62 -12.06 -2.78 1.71
#